data_AF-A0AAU2KY11-F1
#
_entry.id   AF-A0AAU2KY11-F1
#
_cell.length_a   1.000
_cell.length_b   1.000
_cell.length_c   1.000
_cell.angle_alpha   90.00
_cell.angle_beta   90.00
_cell.angle_gamma   90.00
#
_symmetry.space_group_name_H-M   'P 1'
#
loop_
_entity.id
_entity.type
_entity.pdbx_description
1 polymer ?
#
loop_
_entity_poly.entity_id
_entity_poly.type
_entity_poly.pdbx_seq_one_letter_code
_entity_poly.pdbx_strand_id
1 'polypeptide(L)'
;MTKEPRTPAQVLLESRQKDSREKRAKVLAVVDTMKADGDPITFLTVAERAGVSNWLVYAEGVREHIEAARAGQAVTGARKRREGSAASAASLATDLEFARAQVRALTEERDRLRAAMQRNLGEQVNVLASKDLVARVQELTVANQQLAAAVAQAEADRNGLMAELAESQDDLTAARTALRNMMRDQNRDAPQ
;
A
#
# COMPACT_ATOMS: atom_id res chain seq x y z
N MET A 1 -3.83 -58.67 -41.78
CA MET A 1 -4.39 -57.78 -40.73
C MET A 1 -3.83 -56.39 -40.96
N THR A 2 -4.55 -55.58 -41.73
CA THR A 2 -4.15 -54.25 -42.17
C THR A 2 -4.32 -53.25 -41.02
N LYS A 3 -3.23 -52.58 -40.65
CA LYS A 3 -3.18 -51.58 -39.58
C LYS A 3 -3.98 -50.35 -40.05
N GLU A 4 -5.12 -50.08 -39.44
CA GLU A 4 -5.88 -48.85 -39.70
C GLU A 4 -4.95 -47.63 -39.53
N PRO A 5 -4.98 -46.65 -40.47
CA PRO A 5 -4.15 -45.47 -40.38
C PRO A 5 -4.58 -44.65 -39.16
N ARG A 6 -3.61 -44.32 -38.30
CA ARG A 6 -3.85 -43.56 -37.06
C ARG A 6 -4.54 -42.23 -37.37
N THR A 7 -5.56 -41.90 -36.60
CA THR A 7 -6.23 -40.60 -36.72
C THR A 7 -5.32 -39.48 -36.17
N PRO A 8 -5.36 -38.26 -36.72
CA PRO A 8 -4.58 -37.13 -36.20
C PRO A 8 -4.77 -36.87 -34.69
N ALA A 9 -5.98 -37.12 -34.16
CA ALA A 9 -6.28 -36.99 -32.74
C ALA A 9 -5.53 -38.02 -31.87
N GLN A 10 -5.38 -39.27 -32.35
CA GLN A 10 -4.62 -40.31 -31.66
C GLN A 10 -3.12 -39.97 -31.59
N VAL A 11 -2.56 -39.44 -32.68
CA VAL A 11 -1.15 -39.03 -32.71
C VAL A 11 -0.85 -37.90 -31.71
N LEU A 12 -1.75 -36.92 -31.59
CA LEU A 12 -1.62 -35.83 -30.62
C LEU A 12 -1.76 -36.32 -29.17
N LEU A 13 -2.67 -37.26 -28.91
CA LEU A 13 -2.85 -37.85 -27.58
C LEU A 13 -1.61 -38.65 -27.16
N GLU A 14 -1.09 -39.51 -28.04
CA GLU A 14 0.13 -40.29 -27.80
C GLU A 14 1.34 -39.40 -27.55
N SER A 15 1.49 -38.32 -28.34
CA SER A 15 2.54 -37.31 -28.16
C SER A 15 2.46 -36.66 -26.77
N ARG A 16 1.27 -36.20 -26.36
CA ARG A 16 1.07 -35.61 -25.03
C ARG A 16 1.36 -36.59 -23.89
N GLN A 17 1.00 -37.86 -24.04
CA GLN A 17 1.31 -38.88 -23.04
C GLN A 17 2.80 -39.16 -22.95
N LYS A 18 3.52 -39.15 -24.07
CA LYS A 18 4.98 -39.28 -24.11
C LYS A 18 5.65 -38.09 -23.42
N ASP A 19 5.30 -36.86 -23.79
CA ASP A 19 5.81 -35.64 -23.16
C ASP A 19 5.56 -35.61 -21.65
N SER A 20 4.38 -36.07 -21.23
CA SER A 20 4.03 -36.15 -19.81
C SER A 20 4.93 -37.14 -19.06
N ARG A 21 5.20 -38.31 -19.64
CA ARG A 21 6.09 -39.32 -19.04
C ARG A 21 7.54 -38.84 -18.98
N GLU A 22 8.03 -38.21 -20.05
CA GLU A 22 9.39 -37.67 -20.10
C GLU A 22 9.61 -36.58 -19.04
N LYS A 23 8.64 -35.66 -18.89
CA LYS A 23 8.71 -34.63 -17.85
C LYS A 23 8.70 -35.22 -16.44
N ARG A 24 7.89 -36.26 -16.19
CA ARG A 24 7.89 -36.98 -14.90
C ARG A 24 9.22 -37.68 -14.65
N ALA A 25 9.76 -38.39 -15.63
CA ALA A 25 11.06 -39.06 -15.52
C ALA A 25 12.19 -38.06 -15.23
N LYS A 26 12.16 -36.88 -15.87
CA LYS A 26 13.11 -35.80 -15.61
C LYS A 26 13.03 -35.29 -14.17
N VAL A 27 11.83 -35.14 -13.62
CA VAL A 27 11.65 -34.74 -12.22
C VAL A 27 12.27 -35.78 -11.27
N LEU A 28 12.01 -37.07 -11.49
CA LEU A 28 12.59 -38.14 -10.66
C LEU A 28 14.11 -38.14 -10.71
N ALA A 29 14.69 -38.03 -11.92
CA ALA A 29 16.15 -37.96 -12.08
C ALA A 29 16.76 -36.75 -11.34
N VAL A 30 16.09 -35.59 -11.38
CA VAL A 30 16.52 -34.40 -10.63
C VAL A 30 16.48 -34.65 -9.13
N VAL A 31 15.42 -35.27 -8.61
CA VAL A 31 15.31 -35.63 -7.19
C VAL A 31 16.45 -36.56 -6.76
N ASP A 32 16.80 -37.55 -7.58
CA ASP A 32 17.92 -38.46 -7.30
C ASP A 32 19.27 -37.73 -7.30
N THR A 33 19.50 -36.83 -8.26
CA THR A 33 20.72 -36.00 -8.27
C THR A 33 20.81 -35.09 -7.04
N MET A 34 19.72 -34.41 -6.67
CA MET A 34 19.69 -33.56 -5.47
C MET A 34 19.95 -34.36 -4.20
N LYS A 35 19.44 -35.60 -4.13
CA LYS A 35 19.70 -36.52 -3.02
C LYS A 35 21.17 -36.94 -2.95
N ALA A 36 21.82 -37.17 -4.09
CA ALA A 36 23.24 -37.51 -4.15
C ALA A 36 24.14 -36.33 -3.77
N ASP A 37 23.80 -35.13 -4.25
CA ASP A 37 24.54 -33.89 -3.99
C ASP A 37 24.32 -33.36 -2.55
N GLY A 38 23.24 -33.78 -1.90
CA GLY A 38 22.84 -33.30 -0.57
C GLY A 38 22.11 -31.95 -0.60
N ASP A 39 21.70 -31.49 -1.77
CA ASP A 39 20.92 -30.27 -1.96
C ASP A 39 19.54 -30.37 -1.28
N PRO A 40 18.97 -29.27 -0.75
CA PRO A 40 17.67 -29.30 -0.11
C PRO A 40 16.56 -29.66 -1.12
N ILE A 41 15.93 -30.82 -0.93
CA ILE A 41 14.81 -31.28 -1.77
C ILE A 41 13.52 -30.56 -1.34
N THR A 42 13.09 -29.58 -2.14
CA THR A 42 11.80 -28.90 -2.01
C THR A 42 11.04 -28.91 -3.34
N PHE A 43 9.71 -28.77 -3.29
CA PHE A 43 8.88 -28.71 -4.49
C PHE A 43 9.31 -27.61 -5.47
N LEU A 44 9.63 -26.42 -4.94
CA LEU A 44 10.05 -25.28 -5.74
C LEU A 44 11.38 -25.55 -6.44
N THR A 45 12.40 -25.97 -5.67
CA THR A 45 13.74 -26.26 -6.21
C THR A 45 13.72 -27.40 -7.22
N VAL A 46 12.87 -28.40 -7.01
CA VAL A 46 12.69 -29.52 -7.96
C VAL A 46 12.02 -29.02 -9.24
N ALA A 47 10.99 -28.17 -9.15
CA ALA A 47 10.32 -27.59 -10.33
C ALA A 47 11.29 -26.78 -11.19
N GLU A 48 12.09 -25.92 -10.55
CA GLU A 48 13.08 -25.06 -11.20
C GLU A 48 14.17 -25.89 -11.87
N ARG A 49 14.77 -26.84 -11.14
CA ARG A 49 15.90 -27.65 -11.63
C ARG A 49 15.49 -28.68 -12.67
N ALA A 50 14.26 -29.19 -12.62
CA ALA A 50 13.69 -30.01 -13.67
C ALA A 50 13.13 -29.20 -14.85
N GLY A 51 12.96 -27.88 -14.71
CA GLY A 51 12.38 -27.01 -15.73
C GLY A 51 10.93 -27.39 -16.05
N VAL A 52 10.14 -27.73 -15.04
CA VAL A 52 8.73 -28.12 -15.18
C VAL A 52 7.82 -27.14 -14.43
N SER A 53 6.53 -27.14 -14.77
CA SER A 53 5.56 -26.31 -14.04
C SER A 53 5.37 -26.79 -12.61
N ASN A 54 5.10 -25.85 -11.70
CA ASN A 54 4.83 -26.16 -10.29
C ASN A 54 3.68 -27.18 -10.13
N TRP A 55 2.66 -27.11 -10.98
CA TRP A 55 1.54 -28.05 -10.99
C TRP A 55 1.96 -29.51 -11.20
N LEU A 56 2.96 -29.77 -12.07
CA LEU A 56 3.41 -31.13 -12.35
C LEU A 56 4.09 -31.77 -11.13
N VAL A 57 4.77 -30.96 -10.32
CA VAL A 57 5.49 -31.41 -9.13
C VAL A 57 4.52 -31.83 -8.01
N TYR A 58 3.32 -31.27 -8.01
CA TYR A 58 2.21 -31.66 -7.12
C TYR A 58 1.30 -32.75 -7.71
N ALA A 59 1.54 -33.20 -8.94
CA ALA A 59 0.75 -34.26 -9.54
C ALA A 59 1.00 -35.61 -8.85
N GLU A 60 -0.04 -36.45 -8.86
CA GLU A 60 0.00 -37.81 -8.32
C GLU A 60 1.13 -38.64 -8.99
N GLY A 61 1.85 -39.40 -8.16
CA GLY A 61 3.04 -40.16 -8.49
C GLY A 61 4.35 -39.37 -8.36
N VAL A 62 4.33 -38.07 -8.64
CA VAL A 62 5.53 -37.19 -8.54
C VAL A 62 5.65 -36.63 -7.13
N ARG A 63 4.53 -36.17 -6.57
CA ARG A 63 4.47 -35.59 -5.23
C ARG A 63 4.98 -36.56 -4.17
N GLU A 64 4.51 -37.81 -4.21
CA GLU A 64 4.84 -38.85 -3.25
C GLU A 64 6.34 -39.17 -3.28
N HIS A 65 6.94 -39.13 -4.46
CA HIS A 65 8.37 -39.39 -4.62
C HIS A 65 9.22 -38.26 -4.03
N ILE A 66 8.82 -37.01 -4.25
CA ILE A 66 9.50 -35.83 -3.69
C ILE A 66 9.38 -35.81 -2.17
N GLU A 67 8.19 -36.11 -1.64
CA GLU A 67 7.97 -36.24 -0.20
C GLU A 67 8.82 -37.36 0.42
N ALA A 68 8.86 -38.53 -0.21
CA ALA A 68 9.67 -39.66 0.25
C ALA A 68 11.17 -39.33 0.24
N ALA A 69 11.65 -38.67 -0.82
CA ALA A 69 13.05 -38.25 -0.92
C ALA A 69 13.40 -37.19 0.14
N ARG A 70 12.51 -36.21 0.36
CA ARG A 70 12.66 -35.19 1.41
C ARG A 70 12.70 -35.80 2.81
N ALA A 71 11.80 -36.74 3.11
CA ALA A 71 11.79 -37.47 4.38
C ALA A 71 13.07 -38.30 4.58
N GLY A 72 13.52 -39.00 3.53
CA GLY A 72 14.77 -39.77 3.55
C GLY A 72 16.01 -38.89 3.81
N GLN A 73 16.08 -37.70 3.22
CA GLN A 73 17.16 -36.75 3.45
C GLN A 73 17.19 -36.23 4.88
N ALA A 74 16.02 -35.99 5.50
CA ALA A 74 15.94 -35.58 6.90
C ALA A 74 16.47 -36.67 7.85
N VAL A 75 16.15 -37.95 7.60
CA VAL A 75 16.63 -39.09 8.39
C VAL A 75 18.13 -39.29 8.24
N THR A 76 18.66 -39.24 7.01
CA THR A 76 20.11 -39.36 6.75
C THR A 76 20.89 -38.20 7.38
N GLY A 77 20.36 -36.97 7.28
CA GLY A 77 20.95 -35.80 7.95
C GLY A 77 20.92 -35.89 9.48
N ALA A 78 19.91 -36.52 10.07
CA ALA A 78 19.88 -36.80 11.51
C ALA A 78 20.90 -37.87 11.91
N ARG A 79 21.07 -38.92 11.10
CA ARG A 79 22.06 -39.99 11.33
C ARG A 79 23.50 -39.50 11.18
N LYS A 80 23.80 -38.73 10.13
CA LYS A 80 25.13 -38.12 9.92
C LYS A 80 25.49 -37.12 11.03
N ARG A 81 24.49 -36.39 11.55
CA ARG A 81 24.67 -35.56 12.76
C ARG A 81 25.00 -36.41 13.99
N ARG A 82 24.37 -37.57 14.19
CA ARG A 82 24.68 -38.48 15.30
C ARG A 82 26.07 -39.12 15.16
N GLU A 83 26.45 -39.55 13.95
CA GLU A 83 27.76 -40.15 13.66
C GLU A 83 28.91 -39.12 13.68
N GLY A 84 28.64 -37.85 13.35
CA GLY A 84 29.58 -36.74 13.50
C GLY A 84 29.55 -36.04 14.88
N SER A 85 28.63 -36.43 15.78
CA SER A 85 28.46 -35.86 17.12
C SER A 85 29.14 -36.72 18.18
N ALA A 86 30.46 -36.80 18.08
CA ALA A 86 31.30 -36.90 19.28
C ALA A 86 31.84 -35.51 19.66
N ALA A 87 31.06 -34.44 19.42
CA ALA A 87 31.33 -33.15 20.03
C ALA A 87 31.14 -33.32 21.54
N SER A 88 32.21 -33.12 22.30
CA SER A 88 32.17 -33.27 23.77
C SER A 88 31.10 -32.34 24.38
N ALA A 89 30.55 -32.71 25.53
CA ALA A 89 29.58 -31.86 26.24
C ALA A 89 30.11 -30.42 26.49
N ALA A 90 31.43 -30.27 26.63
CA ALA A 90 32.10 -28.98 26.75
C ALA A 90 32.08 -28.15 25.46
N SER A 91 32.19 -28.78 24.29
CA SER A 91 32.07 -28.12 22.98
C SER A 91 30.67 -27.59 22.76
N LEU A 92 29.65 -28.41 23.05
CA LEU A 92 28.24 -28.01 22.94
C LEU A 92 27.87 -26.87 23.90
N ALA A 93 28.42 -26.86 25.12
CA ALA A 93 28.21 -25.77 26.06
C ALA A 93 28.82 -24.45 25.54
N THR A 94 30.02 -24.52 24.95
CA THR A 94 30.68 -23.36 24.33
C THR A 94 29.88 -22.82 23.15
N ASP A 95 29.43 -23.69 22.25
CA ASP A 95 28.62 -23.29 21.09
C ASP A 95 27.28 -22.66 21.51
N LEU A 96 26.67 -23.17 22.58
CA LEU A 96 25.43 -22.64 23.13
C LEU A 96 25.63 -21.26 23.77
N GLU A 97 26.72 -21.04 24.49
CA GLU A 97 27.06 -19.72 25.01
C GLU A 97 27.37 -18.72 23.90
N PHE A 98 28.08 -19.16 22.85
CA PHE A 98 28.33 -18.34 21.66
C PHE A 98 27.03 -17.99 20.92
N ALA A 99 26.12 -18.95 20.75
CA ALA A 99 24.81 -18.71 20.15
C ALA A 99 23.97 -17.73 20.99
N ARG A 100 23.97 -17.87 22.32
CA ARG A 100 23.29 -16.93 23.23
C ARG A 100 23.89 -15.53 23.15
N ALA A 101 25.19 -15.40 23.02
CA ALA A 101 25.86 -14.11 22.84
C ALA A 101 25.45 -13.46 21.52
N GLN A 102 25.45 -14.22 20.42
CA GLN A 102 25.01 -13.72 19.11
C GLN A 102 23.53 -13.30 19.10
N VAL A 103 22.64 -14.08 19.72
CA VAL A 103 21.21 -13.72 19.83
C VAL A 103 21.04 -12.41 20.60
N ARG A 104 21.82 -12.20 21.68
CA ARG A 104 21.81 -10.93 22.42
C ARG A 104 22.30 -9.77 21.56
N ALA A 105 23.43 -9.91 20.89
CA ALA A 105 23.97 -8.87 20.00
C ALA A 105 22.98 -8.51 18.86
N LEU A 106 22.40 -9.51 18.20
CA LEU A 106 21.42 -9.31 17.13
C LEU A 106 20.13 -8.67 17.66
N THR A 107 19.70 -9.02 18.87
CA THR A 107 18.54 -8.40 19.54
C THR A 107 18.80 -6.92 19.78
N GLU A 108 19.96 -6.57 20.32
CA GLU A 108 20.34 -5.18 20.56
C GLU A 108 20.45 -4.38 19.26
N GLU A 109 21.04 -4.96 18.21
CA GLU A 109 21.15 -4.31 16.91
C GLU A 109 19.76 -4.08 16.28
N ARG A 110 18.90 -5.10 16.32
CA ARG A 110 17.50 -5.02 15.88
C ARG A 110 16.74 -3.93 16.63
N ASP A 111 16.95 -3.80 17.94
CA ASP A 111 16.30 -2.76 18.75
C ASP A 111 16.85 -1.36 18.44
N ARG A 112 18.17 -1.21 18.25
CA ARG A 112 18.79 0.06 17.82
C ARG A 112 18.28 0.51 16.45
N LEU A 113 18.24 -0.40 15.47
CA LEU A 113 17.74 -0.12 14.13
C LEU A 113 16.25 0.25 14.16
N ARG A 114 15.44 -0.49 14.94
CA ARG A 114 14.02 -0.18 15.10
C ARG A 114 13.82 1.21 15.72
N ALA A 115 14.57 1.56 16.76
CA ALA A 115 14.48 2.88 17.38
C ALA A 115 14.92 4.00 16.43
N ALA A 116 15.98 3.78 15.64
CA ALA A 116 16.42 4.74 14.63
C ALA A 116 15.36 4.94 13.53
N MET A 117 14.77 3.85 13.04
CA MET A 117 13.70 3.90 12.03
C MET A 117 12.46 4.61 12.57
N GLN A 118 12.03 4.34 13.81
CA GLN A 118 10.92 5.03 14.44
C GLN A 118 11.15 6.54 14.56
N ARG A 119 12.36 6.95 14.98
CA ARG A 119 12.72 8.38 15.05
C ARG A 119 12.67 9.03 13.67
N ASN A 120 13.27 8.40 12.67
CA ASN A 120 13.32 8.94 11.31
C ASN A 120 11.93 9.03 10.66
N LEU A 121 11.08 8.01 10.85
CA LEU A 121 9.69 8.07 10.40
C LEU A 121 8.89 9.15 11.13
N GLY A 122 9.09 9.31 12.44
CA GLY A 122 8.47 10.39 13.22
C GLY A 122 8.87 11.77 12.70
N GLU A 123 10.14 11.97 12.38
CA GLU A 123 10.64 13.22 11.79
C GLU A 123 10.05 13.47 10.40
N GLN A 124 10.00 12.46 9.53
CA GLN A 124 9.39 12.57 8.20
C GLN A 124 7.90 12.92 8.28
N VAL A 125 7.13 12.26 9.16
CA VAL A 125 5.71 12.57 9.38
C VAL A 125 5.54 14.01 9.89
N ASN A 126 6.39 14.44 10.82
CA ASN A 126 6.33 15.80 11.35
C ASN A 126 6.63 16.86 10.27
N VAL A 127 7.61 16.61 9.39
CA VAL A 127 7.92 17.52 8.27
C VAL A 127 6.77 17.61 7.28
N LEU A 128 6.13 16.48 6.94
CA LEU A 128 4.97 16.48 6.05
C LEU A 128 3.77 17.20 6.69
N ALA A 129 3.45 16.87 7.94
CA ALA A 129 2.37 17.53 8.67
C ALA A 129 2.61 19.05 8.84
N SER A 130 3.86 19.46 9.07
CA SER A 130 4.21 20.89 9.15
C SER A 130 4.03 21.60 7.81
N LYS A 131 4.33 20.96 6.68
CA LYS A 131 4.09 21.55 5.35
C LYS A 131 2.60 21.72 5.08
N ASP A 132 1.80 20.71 5.37
CA ASP A 132 0.34 20.77 5.21
C ASP A 132 -0.29 21.85 6.10
N LEU A 133 0.20 21.99 7.34
CA LEU A 133 -0.25 23.03 8.26
C LEU A 133 0.10 24.43 7.74
N VAL A 134 1.30 24.63 7.19
CA VAL A 134 1.69 25.92 6.59
C VAL A 134 0.80 26.26 5.39
N ALA A 135 0.54 25.29 4.50
CA ALA A 135 -0.37 25.48 3.38
C ALA A 135 -1.76 25.88 3.86
N ARG A 136 -2.29 25.19 4.88
CA ARG A 136 -3.60 25.50 5.45
C ARG A 136 -3.67 26.88 6.10
N VAL A 137 -2.61 27.30 6.80
CA VAL A 137 -2.53 28.65 7.37
C VAL A 137 -2.52 29.70 6.27
N GLN A 138 -1.81 29.48 5.16
CA GLN A 138 -1.79 30.38 4.02
C GLN A 138 -3.18 30.49 3.38
N GLU A 139 -3.85 29.36 3.14
CA GLU A 139 -5.24 29.34 2.64
C GLU A 139 -6.19 30.13 3.54
N LEU A 140 -6.14 29.89 4.85
CA LEU A 140 -6.98 30.59 5.83
C LEU A 140 -6.65 32.08 5.89
N THR A 141 -5.39 32.45 5.74
CA THR A 141 -4.96 33.86 5.69
C THR A 141 -5.53 34.57 4.47
N VAL A 142 -5.44 33.94 3.30
CA VAL A 142 -6.02 34.47 2.05
C VAL A 142 -7.55 34.59 2.17
N ALA A 143 -8.22 33.56 2.68
CA ALA A 143 -9.66 33.59 2.87
C ALA A 143 -10.10 34.68 3.86
N ASN A 144 -9.34 34.89 4.94
CA ASN A 144 -9.62 35.94 5.92
C ASN A 144 -9.44 37.34 5.30
N GLN A 145 -8.37 37.54 4.52
CA GLN A 145 -8.17 38.80 3.77
C GLN A 145 -9.31 39.08 2.79
N GLN A 146 -9.78 38.05 2.07
CA GLN A 146 -10.92 38.17 1.16
C GLN A 146 -12.21 38.52 1.90
N LEU A 147 -12.49 37.86 3.03
CA LEU A 147 -13.65 38.20 3.86
C LEU A 147 -13.55 39.63 4.39
N ALA A 148 -12.38 40.05 4.89
CA ALA A 148 -12.18 41.40 5.40
C ALA A 148 -12.43 42.46 4.32
N ALA A 149 -11.95 42.22 3.09
CA ALA A 149 -12.22 43.09 1.95
C ALA A 149 -13.72 43.13 1.59
N ALA A 150 -14.40 41.98 1.61
CA ALA A 150 -15.84 41.92 1.34
C ALA A 150 -16.66 42.64 2.41
N VAL A 151 -16.29 42.53 3.69
CA VAL A 151 -16.93 43.29 4.77
C VAL A 151 -16.73 44.79 4.57
N ALA A 152 -15.51 45.24 4.28
CA ALA A 152 -15.23 46.66 4.05
C ALA A 152 -16.03 47.22 2.87
N GLN A 153 -16.16 46.44 1.78
CA GLN A 153 -16.97 46.84 0.64
C GLN A 153 -18.46 46.94 1.01
N ALA A 154 -19.01 45.93 1.70
CA ALA A 154 -20.40 45.94 2.12
C ALA A 154 -20.72 47.09 3.08
N GLU A 155 -19.78 47.46 3.95
CA GLU A 155 -19.91 48.63 4.82
C GLU A 155 -19.92 49.94 4.03
N ALA A 156 -19.05 50.07 3.03
CA ALA A 156 -19.03 51.24 2.13
C ALA A 156 -20.35 51.38 1.36
N ASP A 157 -20.84 50.27 0.78
CA ASP A 157 -22.11 50.24 0.03
C ASP A 157 -23.29 50.60 0.94
N ARG A 158 -23.33 50.04 2.16
CA ARG A 158 -24.36 50.36 3.16
C ARG A 158 -24.35 51.84 3.50
N ASN A 159 -23.17 52.42 3.73
CA ASN A 159 -23.05 53.84 4.07
C ASN A 159 -23.49 54.73 2.89
N GLY A 160 -23.19 54.34 1.65
CA GLY A 160 -23.66 55.03 0.45
C GLY A 160 -25.19 55.00 0.33
N LEU A 161 -25.80 53.81 0.45
CA LEU A 161 -27.26 53.66 0.41
C LEU A 161 -27.96 54.43 1.54
N MET A 162 -27.36 54.50 2.72
CA MET A 162 -27.90 55.30 3.83
C MET A 162 -27.86 56.81 3.52
N ALA A 163 -26.83 57.29 2.84
CA ALA A 163 -26.74 58.69 2.42
C ALA A 163 -27.78 59.02 1.34
N GLU A 164 -27.95 58.17 0.33
CA GLU A 164 -28.98 58.32 -0.71
C GLU A 164 -30.39 58.30 -0.12
N LEU A 165 -30.64 57.41 0.85
CA LEU A 165 -31.93 57.35 1.54
C LEU A 165 -32.21 58.64 2.30
N ALA A 166 -31.21 59.22 2.98
CA ALA A 166 -31.35 60.48 3.69
C ALA A 166 -31.65 61.64 2.72
N GLU A 167 -30.92 61.74 1.61
CA GLU A 167 -31.15 62.76 0.57
C GLU A 167 -32.56 62.66 -0.01
N SER A 168 -33.01 61.45 -0.37
CA SER A 168 -34.37 61.23 -0.89
C SER A 168 -35.47 61.57 0.15
N GLN A 169 -35.23 61.32 1.43
CA GLN A 169 -36.14 61.70 2.51
C GLN A 169 -36.23 63.22 2.70
N ASP A 170 -35.11 63.92 2.57
CA ASP A 170 -35.05 65.38 2.64
C ASP A 170 -35.77 66.01 1.44
N ASP A 171 -35.55 65.49 0.23
CA ASP A 171 -36.25 65.91 -0.99
C ASP A 171 -37.78 65.70 -0.87
N LEU A 172 -38.22 64.54 -0.37
CA LEU A 172 -39.64 64.27 -0.14
C LEU A 172 -40.24 65.26 0.87
N THR A 173 -39.50 65.59 1.92
CA THR A 173 -39.92 66.55 2.95
C THR A 173 -40.02 67.96 2.39
N ALA A 174 -39.06 68.38 1.56
CA ALA A 174 -39.08 69.64 0.85
C ALA A 174 -40.27 69.72 -0.12
N ALA A 175 -40.47 68.69 -0.95
CA ALA A 175 -41.59 68.61 -1.90
C ALA A 175 -42.96 68.66 -1.19
N ARG A 176 -43.12 67.92 -0.09
CA ARG A 176 -44.33 67.97 0.74
C ARG A 176 -44.57 69.35 1.33
N THR A 177 -43.52 70.04 1.76
CA THR A 177 -43.63 71.39 2.34
C THR A 177 -44.00 72.42 1.26
N ALA A 178 -43.39 72.34 0.07
CA ALA A 178 -43.72 73.17 -1.07
C ALA A 178 -45.19 72.98 -1.51
N LEU A 179 -45.67 71.72 -1.61
CA LEU A 179 -47.08 71.41 -1.89
C LEU A 179 -48.01 72.01 -0.84
N ARG A 180 -47.66 71.91 0.44
CA ARG A 180 -48.46 72.44 1.55
C ARG A 180 -48.58 73.97 1.47
N ASN A 181 -47.49 74.66 1.13
CA ASN A 181 -47.49 76.11 0.94
C ASN A 181 -48.31 76.52 -0.28
N MET A 182 -48.15 75.84 -1.42
CA MET A 182 -48.92 76.10 -2.63
C MET A 182 -50.42 75.93 -2.41
N MET A 183 -50.86 74.86 -1.73
CA MET A 183 -52.27 74.68 -1.36
C MET A 183 -52.78 75.79 -0.43
N ARG A 184 -51.93 76.29 0.48
CA ARG A 184 -52.29 77.36 1.41
C ARG A 184 -52.46 78.70 0.70
N ASP A 185 -51.60 78.98 -0.28
CA ASP A 185 -51.70 80.18 -1.12
C ASP A 185 -52.94 80.12 -2.03
N GLN A 186 -53.22 78.97 -2.67
CA GLN A 186 -54.44 78.77 -3.46
C GLN A 186 -55.73 78.95 -2.64
N ASN A 187 -55.77 78.45 -1.39
CA ASN A 187 -56.92 78.66 -0.49
C ASN A 187 -57.03 80.11 0.02
N ARG A 188 -55.96 80.91 -0.09
CA ARG A 188 -55.96 82.34 0.27
C ARG A 188 -56.47 83.22 -0.85
N ASP A 189 -56.24 82.81 -2.09
CA ASP A 189 -56.64 83.52 -3.32
C ASP A 189 -58.03 83.10 -3.83
N ALA A 190 -58.67 82.10 -3.21
CA ALA A 190 -60.06 81.74 -3.49
C ALA A 190 -61.03 82.77 -2.84
N PRO A 191 -61.89 83.46 -3.61
CA PRO A 191 -62.91 84.36 -3.05
C PRO A 191 -63.99 83.54 -2.31
N GLN A 192 -64.53 84.12 -1.23
CA GLN A 192 -65.62 83.53 -0.43
C GLN A 192 -66.91 83.33 -1.23
#